data_AF-A0A7W1W1B3-F1
#
_entry.id   AF-A0A7W1W1B3-F1
#
_cell.length_a   1.000
_cell.length_b   1.000
_cell.length_c   1.000
_cell.angle_alpha   90.00
_cell.angle_beta   90.00
_cell.angle_gamma   90.00
#
_symmetry.space_group_name_H-M   'P 1'
#
loop_
_entity.id
_entity.type
_entity.pdbx_description
1 polymer ?
#
loop_
_entity_poly.entity_id
_entity_poly.type
_entity_poly.pdbx_seq_one_letter_code
_entity_poly.pdbx_strand_id
1 'polypeptide(L)'
;MYTNLFNAKKIKTAAKTLTAILMLAASAEVSAQCVSEVITDYNGYWKTSATAVNSVKPDNSHNLLSFSYNGTRYSTGVNDASLSAHGDTFTPEVFRALPMQNFTGTVTGNTKIGMGAMADGVYNGTAGAAPSRDLGRYLNDGINGLDLGTGVANIPAGTMFLSVNNLQAGLINDGVPDILVTQFADPSSRNDRYEFTDINGNRVGNSLDVVLTNISPVGNWVADFFEATG
;
A
#
# COMPACT_ATOMS: atom_id res chain seq x y z
N MET A 1 -4.08 -2.22 6.88
CA MET A 1 -3.60 -1.58 5.64
C MET A 1 -2.50 -0.57 5.96
N TYR A 2 -1.30 -0.77 5.41
CA TYR A 2 -0.05 -0.02 5.67
C TYR A 2 0.68 0.20 4.34
N THR A 3 1.31 1.34 4.02
CA THR A 3 1.94 1.68 2.69
C THR A 3 3.06 2.75 2.67
N ASN A 4 4.13 2.65 1.79
CA ASN A 4 5.38 3.48 1.81
C ASN A 4 6.26 3.70 0.53
N LEU A 5 7.04 4.83 0.48
CA LEU A 5 7.83 5.36 -0.68
C LEU A 5 9.02 6.37 -0.54
N PHE A 6 9.92 6.35 -1.54
CA PHE A 6 11.29 6.94 -1.63
C PHE A 6 11.48 8.46 -1.89
N ASN A 7 12.61 9.02 -1.40
CA ASN A 7 13.24 10.26 -1.89
C ASN A 7 14.78 10.27 -1.57
N ALA A 8 15.68 10.50 -2.56
CA ALA A 8 17.14 10.45 -2.41
C ALA A 8 17.86 11.71 -2.96
N LYS A 9 18.52 12.48 -2.08
CA LYS A 9 19.25 13.71 -2.42
C LYS A 9 20.78 13.49 -2.45
N LYS A 10 21.45 13.79 -3.57
CA LYS A 10 22.93 13.79 -3.69
C LYS A 10 23.50 15.18 -3.39
N ILE A 11 24.50 15.27 -2.50
CA ILE A 11 25.27 16.49 -2.23
C ILE A 11 26.62 16.40 -2.96
N LYS A 12 26.97 17.42 -3.75
CA LYS A 12 28.32 17.61 -4.33
C LYS A 12 29.12 18.57 -3.44
N THR A 13 30.36 18.22 -3.12
CA THR A 13 31.27 19.03 -2.29
C THR A 13 32.36 19.67 -3.15
N ALA A 14 32.60 20.98 -2.98
CA ALA A 14 33.82 21.67 -3.40
C ALA A 14 34.43 22.35 -2.16
N ALA A 15 35.76 22.26 -2.00
CA ALA A 15 36.47 22.68 -0.80
C ALA A 15 37.05 24.10 -0.90
N LYS A 16 36.85 24.93 0.13
CA LYS A 16 37.88 25.64 0.94
C LYS A 16 37.29 26.86 1.65
N THR A 17 37.26 26.82 2.98
CA THR A 17 37.67 27.86 3.98
C THR A 17 37.12 27.37 5.33
N LEU A 18 38.02 27.14 6.28
CA LEU A 18 37.71 26.48 7.56
C LEU A 18 37.15 27.49 8.57
N THR A 19 35.85 27.73 8.51
CA THR A 19 35.09 28.30 9.64
C THR A 19 34.43 27.15 10.37
N ALA A 20 34.85 26.88 11.61
CA ALA A 20 34.21 25.88 12.47
C ALA A 20 32.83 26.39 12.90
N ILE A 21 31.84 26.19 12.02
CA ILE A 21 30.42 26.26 12.38
C ILE A 21 30.13 24.95 13.11
N LEU A 22 29.84 25.02 14.41
CA LEU A 22 29.22 23.93 15.14
C LEU A 22 27.82 23.71 14.55
N MET A 23 27.75 22.93 13.46
CA MET A 23 26.49 22.39 12.98
C MET A 23 26.04 21.39 14.03
N LEU A 24 25.05 21.77 14.84
CA LEU A 24 24.15 20.77 15.41
C LEU A 24 23.59 20.01 14.21
N ALA A 25 24.13 18.82 13.95
CA ALA A 25 23.47 17.84 13.13
C ALA A 25 22.21 17.46 13.92
N ALA A 26 21.14 18.24 13.74
CA ALA A 26 19.82 17.68 13.93
C ALA A 26 19.77 16.51 12.97
N SER A 27 19.90 15.30 13.50
CA SER A 27 19.40 14.12 12.83
C SER A 27 17.95 14.46 12.52
N ALA A 28 17.65 14.80 11.27
CA ALA A 28 16.29 14.77 10.80
C ALA A 28 15.84 13.35 11.12
N GLU A 29 14.93 13.21 12.08
CA GLU A 29 14.25 11.95 12.27
C GLU A 29 13.65 11.64 10.91
N VAL A 30 14.15 10.57 10.27
CA VAL A 30 13.42 9.98 9.16
C VAL A 30 12.19 9.42 9.85
N SER A 31 11.13 10.22 9.92
CA SER A 31 9.82 9.72 10.34
C SER A 31 9.58 8.46 9.54
N ALA A 32 9.07 7.42 10.20
CA ALA A 32 8.54 6.27 9.49
C ALA A 32 7.69 6.83 8.36
N GLN A 33 8.06 6.52 7.13
CA GLN A 33 7.15 6.75 6.04
C GLN A 33 5.95 5.89 6.44
N CYS A 34 4.77 6.47 6.52
CA CYS A 34 3.53 5.73 6.69
C CYS A 34 2.38 6.65 6.36
N VAL A 35 1.35 6.07 5.77
CA VAL A 35 0.05 6.73 5.65
C VAL A 35 -0.57 6.92 7.03
N SER A 36 -1.13 8.10 7.27
CA SER A 36 -1.79 8.44 8.54
C SER A 36 -3.32 8.33 8.48
N GLU A 37 -3.90 8.38 7.28
CA GLU A 37 -5.34 8.37 7.04
C GLU A 37 -5.65 7.78 5.67
N VAL A 38 -6.77 7.08 5.53
CA VAL A 38 -7.32 6.65 4.25
C VAL A 38 -8.80 7.02 4.14
N ILE A 39 -9.25 7.24 2.90
CA ILE A 39 -10.65 7.37 2.54
C ILE A 39 -10.96 6.35 1.45
N THR A 40 -12.09 5.66 1.59
CA THR A 40 -12.58 4.64 0.67
C THR A 40 -14.04 4.91 0.31
N ASP A 41 -14.56 4.25 -0.72
CA ASP A 41 -15.97 4.32 -1.11
C ASP A 41 -16.87 3.31 -0.37
N TYR A 42 -16.37 2.68 0.71
CA TYR A 42 -17.18 1.76 1.52
C TYR A 42 -18.46 2.45 2.00
N ASN A 43 -19.62 1.86 1.68
CA ASN A 43 -20.95 2.45 1.91
C ASN A 43 -21.10 3.91 1.42
N GLY A 44 -20.44 4.24 0.31
CA GLY A 44 -20.46 5.55 -0.34
C GLY A 44 -19.33 6.48 0.09
N TYR A 45 -18.92 6.42 1.36
CA TYR A 45 -17.79 7.17 1.89
C TYR A 45 -17.38 6.63 3.27
N TRP A 46 -16.12 6.29 3.43
CA TRP A 46 -15.57 5.85 4.70
C TRP A 46 -14.16 6.37 4.91
N LYS A 47 -13.97 7.08 6.03
CA LYS A 47 -12.72 7.73 6.42
C LYS A 47 -12.24 7.19 7.76
N THR A 48 -10.93 6.95 7.87
CA THR A 48 -10.28 6.44 9.08
C THR A 48 -8.84 6.93 9.17
N SER A 49 -8.30 7.03 10.37
CA SER A 49 -6.90 7.40 10.59
C SER A 49 -6.26 6.61 11.73
N ALA A 50 -4.93 6.60 11.78
CA ALA A 50 -4.19 5.98 12.88
C ALA A 50 -4.50 6.61 14.26
N THR A 51 -4.93 7.88 14.30
CA THR A 51 -5.25 8.61 15.53
C THR A 51 -6.75 8.65 15.85
N ALA A 52 -7.60 8.37 14.86
CA ALA A 52 -9.04 8.32 14.98
C ALA A 52 -9.56 7.19 14.07
N VAL A 53 -9.39 5.96 14.55
CA VAL A 53 -9.81 4.76 13.81
C VAL A 53 -11.34 4.72 13.78
N ASN A 54 -11.90 4.54 12.59
CA ASN A 54 -13.34 4.40 12.44
C ASN A 54 -13.82 3.09 13.07
N SER A 55 -14.86 3.16 13.91
CA SER A 55 -15.41 1.97 14.58
C SER A 55 -16.18 1.05 13.63
N VAL A 56 -16.69 1.59 12.51
CA VAL A 56 -17.30 0.78 11.45
C VAL A 56 -16.18 0.15 10.64
N LYS A 57 -16.17 -1.17 10.60
CA LYS A 57 -15.20 -1.95 9.82
C LYS A 57 -15.81 -2.28 8.45
N PRO A 58 -15.14 -1.96 7.34
CA PRO A 58 -15.54 -2.45 6.03
C PRO A 58 -15.65 -3.97 6.02
N ASP A 59 -16.74 -4.51 5.49
CA ASP A 59 -16.97 -5.95 5.36
C ASP A 59 -17.25 -6.35 3.89
N ASN A 60 -17.03 -5.45 2.95
CA ASN A 60 -17.27 -5.67 1.52
C ASN A 60 -16.23 -4.93 0.67
N SER A 61 -16.32 -5.05 -0.66
CA SER A 61 -15.54 -4.29 -1.64
C SER A 61 -15.56 -2.78 -1.34
N HIS A 62 -14.39 -2.16 -1.43
CA HIS A 62 -14.24 -0.72 -1.29
C HIS A 62 -12.91 -0.23 -1.87
N ASN A 63 -12.97 0.68 -2.83
CA ASN A 63 -11.80 1.26 -3.48
C ASN A 63 -11.17 2.36 -2.62
N LEU A 64 -9.85 2.39 -2.58
CA LEU A 64 -9.09 3.49 -1.99
C LEU A 64 -9.28 4.76 -2.82
N LEU A 65 -9.90 5.78 -2.24
CA LEU A 65 -10.13 7.09 -2.88
C LEU A 65 -8.98 8.07 -2.60
N SER A 66 -8.44 8.05 -1.38
CA SER A 66 -7.31 8.89 -1.02
C SER A 66 -6.55 8.34 0.18
N PHE A 67 -5.33 8.82 0.36
CA PHE A 67 -4.53 8.58 1.55
C PHE A 67 -3.79 9.85 1.96
N SER A 68 -3.49 9.98 3.25
CA SER A 68 -2.71 11.10 3.77
C SER A 68 -1.29 10.67 4.14
N TYR A 69 -0.31 11.42 3.66
CA TYR A 69 1.11 11.24 3.94
C TYR A 69 1.74 12.60 4.22
N ASN A 70 2.55 12.68 5.28
CA ASN A 70 3.28 13.89 5.67
C ASN A 70 2.40 15.17 5.75
N GLY A 71 1.17 15.02 6.22
CA GLY A 71 0.20 16.14 6.35
C GLY A 71 -0.54 16.51 5.06
N THR A 72 -0.24 15.87 3.93
CA THR A 72 -0.93 16.10 2.66
C THR A 72 -1.80 14.90 2.30
N ARG A 73 -3.03 15.16 1.87
CA ARG A 73 -3.93 14.14 1.30
C ARG A 73 -3.73 14.08 -0.21
N TYR A 74 -3.51 12.88 -0.74
CA TYR A 74 -3.40 12.62 -2.17
C TYR A 74 -4.60 11.78 -2.59
N SER A 75 -5.33 12.21 -3.62
CA SER A 75 -6.36 11.35 -4.22
C SER A 75 -5.71 10.26 -5.07
N THR A 76 -6.43 9.16 -5.29
CA THR A 76 -5.95 8.07 -6.13
C THR A 76 -6.42 8.17 -7.59
N GLY A 77 -7.30 9.14 -7.88
CA GLY A 77 -7.98 9.26 -9.16
C GLY A 77 -9.15 8.28 -9.34
N VAL A 78 -9.52 7.52 -8.30
CA VAL A 78 -10.69 6.61 -8.35
C VAL A 78 -12.00 7.39 -8.39
N ASN A 79 -12.19 8.36 -7.48
CA ASN A 79 -13.42 9.15 -7.42
C ASN A 79 -13.23 10.49 -6.69
N ASP A 80 -12.49 11.40 -7.31
CA ASP A 80 -12.21 12.74 -6.78
C ASP A 80 -13.47 13.60 -6.61
N ALA A 81 -14.52 13.31 -7.39
CA ALA A 81 -15.82 13.96 -7.24
C ALA A 81 -16.48 13.61 -5.90
N SER A 82 -16.38 12.36 -5.43
CA SER A 82 -16.88 11.96 -4.11
C SER A 82 -16.13 12.67 -2.99
N LEU A 83 -14.80 12.74 -3.08
CA LEU A 83 -13.96 13.48 -2.11
C LEU A 83 -14.38 14.96 -2.03
N SER A 84 -14.55 15.59 -3.19
CA SER A 84 -14.96 16.99 -3.29
C SER A 84 -16.37 17.22 -2.73
N ALA A 85 -17.31 16.31 -3.00
CA ALA A 85 -18.68 16.38 -2.49
C ALA A 85 -18.76 16.26 -0.95
N HIS A 86 -17.81 15.54 -0.35
CA HIS A 86 -17.66 15.43 1.11
C HIS A 86 -16.78 16.53 1.72
N GLY A 87 -16.30 17.48 0.92
CA GLY A 87 -15.52 18.63 1.39
C GLY A 87 -14.06 18.33 1.73
N ASP A 88 -13.52 17.19 1.29
CA ASP A 88 -12.11 16.89 1.50
C ASP A 88 -11.23 17.73 0.57
N THR A 89 -10.16 18.31 1.13
CA THR A 89 -9.08 18.92 0.36
C THR A 89 -8.00 17.88 0.09
N PHE A 90 -7.52 17.82 -1.15
CA PHE A 90 -6.52 16.86 -1.60
C PHE A 90 -5.68 17.42 -2.76
N THR A 91 -4.50 16.82 -2.97
CA THR A 91 -3.69 16.96 -4.18
C THR A 91 -4.11 15.87 -5.15
N PRO A 92 -4.58 16.20 -6.37
CA PRO A 92 -5.01 15.20 -7.33
C PRO A 92 -3.82 14.38 -7.84
N GLU A 93 -3.90 13.06 -7.73
CA GLU A 93 -2.91 12.12 -8.27
C GLU A 93 -3.61 10.92 -8.92
N VAL A 94 -2.85 10.07 -9.60
CA VAL A 94 -3.36 8.82 -10.21
C VAL A 94 -2.53 7.65 -9.75
N PHE A 95 -3.15 6.77 -8.97
CA PHE A 95 -2.53 5.52 -8.51
C PHE A 95 -3.17 4.33 -9.23
N ARG A 96 -2.35 3.31 -9.50
CA ARG A 96 -2.78 2.03 -10.04
C ARG A 96 -2.00 0.91 -9.37
N ALA A 97 -2.66 -0.23 -9.18
CA ALA A 97 -1.97 -1.44 -8.74
C ALA A 97 -0.89 -1.84 -9.75
N LEU A 98 0.23 -2.31 -9.21
CA LEU A 98 1.21 -3.03 -10.02
C LEU A 98 0.58 -4.34 -10.50
N PRO A 99 0.87 -4.81 -11.73
CA PRO A 99 0.23 -6.00 -12.27
C PRO A 99 0.68 -7.28 -11.54
N MET A 100 -0.05 -7.66 -10.50
CA MET A 100 0.24 -8.82 -9.65
C MET A 100 -0.28 -10.13 -10.26
N GLN A 101 0.25 -10.55 -11.43
CA GLN A 101 -0.28 -11.73 -12.17
C GLN A 101 0.61 -12.97 -12.13
N ASN A 102 1.88 -12.85 -11.72
CA ASN A 102 2.87 -13.94 -11.83
C ASN A 102 3.54 -14.23 -10.48
N PHE A 103 3.03 -15.23 -9.75
CA PHE A 103 3.67 -15.75 -8.54
C PHE A 103 4.60 -16.91 -8.90
N THR A 104 5.88 -16.84 -8.52
CA THR A 104 6.86 -17.90 -8.80
C THR A 104 6.91 -18.98 -7.71
N GLY A 105 6.12 -18.83 -6.63
CA GLY A 105 6.09 -19.75 -5.50
C GLY A 105 4.88 -20.70 -5.53
N THR A 106 5.01 -21.86 -4.88
CA THR A 106 3.93 -22.85 -4.80
C THR A 106 2.94 -22.46 -3.71
N VAL A 107 1.67 -22.27 -4.10
CA VAL A 107 0.55 -22.03 -3.18
C VAL A 107 0.46 -23.17 -2.16
N THR A 108 0.31 -22.83 -0.88
CA THR A 108 0.20 -23.81 0.22
C THR A 108 -1.17 -23.68 0.90
N GLY A 109 -1.55 -24.67 1.74
CA GLY A 109 -2.78 -24.55 2.53
C GLY A 109 -2.81 -23.34 3.46
N ASN A 110 -1.64 -22.73 3.75
CA ASN A 110 -1.55 -21.50 4.52
C ASN A 110 -1.76 -20.23 3.69
N THR A 111 -1.66 -20.30 2.36
CA THR A 111 -1.97 -19.17 1.47
C THR A 111 -3.47 -18.96 1.44
N LYS A 112 -3.92 -17.75 1.83
CA LYS A 112 -5.34 -17.46 1.98
C LYS A 112 -5.80 -16.38 1.01
N ILE A 113 -6.95 -16.61 0.39
CA ILE A 113 -7.73 -15.57 -0.30
C ILE A 113 -8.59 -14.92 0.76
N GLY A 114 -8.41 -13.62 0.98
CA GLY A 114 -9.28 -12.85 1.86
C GLY A 114 -10.27 -12.04 1.05
N MET A 115 -11.51 -12.03 1.49
CA MET A 115 -12.59 -11.22 0.94
C MET A 115 -13.38 -10.61 2.08
N GLY A 116 -14.04 -9.47 1.86
CA GLY A 116 -14.94 -8.90 2.87
C GLY A 116 -15.97 -9.94 3.33
N ALA A 117 -16.27 -10.00 4.63
CA ALA A 117 -17.16 -11.02 5.18
C ALA A 117 -18.62 -10.98 4.63
N MET A 118 -18.99 -9.91 3.94
CA MET A 118 -20.27 -9.78 3.24
C MET A 118 -20.13 -9.85 1.71
N ALA A 119 -18.95 -10.19 1.19
CA ALA A 119 -18.68 -10.22 -0.25
C ALA A 119 -19.54 -11.24 -1.00
N ASP A 120 -19.93 -12.34 -0.35
CA ASP A 120 -20.85 -13.33 -0.91
C ASP A 120 -22.28 -13.24 -0.31
N GLY A 121 -22.53 -12.23 0.53
CA GLY A 121 -23.79 -12.00 1.20
C GLY A 121 -24.00 -12.80 2.49
N VAL A 122 -23.03 -13.60 2.94
CA VAL A 122 -23.12 -14.40 4.16
C VAL A 122 -22.01 -14.04 5.14
N TYR A 123 -22.37 -13.27 6.17
CA TYR A 123 -21.42 -12.89 7.23
C TYR A 123 -20.78 -14.12 7.89
N ASN A 124 -19.43 -14.19 7.86
CA ASN A 124 -18.65 -15.22 8.53
C ASN A 124 -19.06 -16.64 8.08
N GLY A 125 -19.21 -16.82 6.76
CA GLY A 125 -19.70 -18.05 6.16
C GLY A 125 -19.40 -18.11 4.67
N THR A 126 -20.03 -19.05 3.97
CA THR A 126 -19.98 -19.08 2.51
C THR A 126 -21.38 -19.24 1.92
N ALA A 127 -21.69 -18.48 0.88
CA ALA A 127 -22.90 -18.64 0.07
C ALA A 127 -22.89 -19.93 -0.78
N GLY A 128 -21.82 -20.73 -0.69
CA GLY A 128 -21.78 -22.14 -1.10
C GLY A 128 -20.72 -22.47 -2.14
N ALA A 129 -20.33 -21.51 -2.99
CA ALA A 129 -19.24 -21.71 -3.95
C ALA A 129 -17.93 -21.19 -3.38
N ALA A 130 -16.88 -22.02 -3.42
CA ALA A 130 -15.54 -21.56 -3.12
C ALA A 130 -15.12 -20.43 -4.10
N PRO A 131 -14.38 -19.42 -3.63
CA PRO A 131 -13.89 -18.36 -4.49
C PRO A 131 -12.96 -18.88 -5.59
N SER A 132 -12.80 -18.08 -6.65
CA SER A 132 -11.80 -18.35 -7.70
C SER A 132 -10.40 -18.49 -7.09
N ARG A 133 -9.55 -19.30 -7.70
CA ARG A 133 -8.15 -19.48 -7.27
C ARG A 133 -7.18 -18.58 -8.03
N ASP A 134 -7.71 -17.72 -8.90
CA ASP A 134 -6.94 -16.69 -9.57
C ASP A 134 -6.53 -15.61 -8.56
N LEU A 135 -5.38 -15.81 -7.93
CA LEU A 135 -4.85 -14.91 -6.91
C LEU A 135 -4.62 -13.49 -7.46
N GLY A 136 -4.28 -13.38 -8.75
CA GLY A 136 -4.04 -12.09 -9.39
C GLY A 136 -5.29 -11.22 -9.41
N ARG A 137 -6.47 -11.83 -9.50
CA ARG A 137 -7.75 -11.11 -9.39
C ARG A 137 -7.84 -10.32 -8.07
N TYR A 138 -7.60 -10.97 -6.94
CA TYR A 138 -7.77 -10.37 -5.60
C TYR A 138 -6.69 -9.34 -5.26
N LEU A 139 -5.59 -9.30 -6.03
CA LEU A 139 -4.50 -8.33 -5.84
C LEU A 139 -4.58 -7.16 -6.83
N ASN A 140 -5.53 -7.19 -7.76
CA ASN A 140 -5.77 -6.13 -8.74
C ASN A 140 -7.28 -5.79 -8.87
N ASP A 141 -8.08 -6.08 -7.83
CA ASP A 141 -9.53 -5.89 -7.92
C ASP A 141 -9.92 -4.40 -7.83
N GLY A 142 -11.09 -4.07 -8.34
CA GLY A 142 -11.66 -2.73 -8.32
C GLY A 142 -11.04 -1.72 -9.29
N ILE A 143 -11.43 -0.47 -9.12
CA ILE A 143 -11.05 0.63 -10.01
C ILE A 143 -9.56 0.90 -9.84
N ASN A 144 -8.82 0.86 -10.96
CA ASN A 144 -7.36 0.96 -10.98
C ASN A 144 -6.63 -0.13 -10.16
N GLY A 145 -7.33 -1.21 -9.78
CA GLY A 145 -6.79 -2.25 -8.90
C GLY A 145 -6.68 -1.85 -7.44
N LEU A 146 -7.45 -0.86 -7.00
CA LEU A 146 -7.32 -0.26 -5.66
C LEU A 146 -8.42 -0.68 -4.67
N ASP A 147 -9.09 -1.81 -4.90
CA ASP A 147 -10.02 -2.40 -3.92
C ASP A 147 -9.28 -2.97 -2.72
N LEU A 148 -9.74 -2.60 -1.53
CA LEU A 148 -9.15 -2.99 -0.24
C LEU A 148 -9.97 -4.07 0.47
N GLY A 149 -11.12 -4.44 -0.10
CA GLY A 149 -12.00 -5.51 0.36
C GLY A 149 -11.60 -6.89 -0.16
N THR A 150 -10.52 -7.00 -0.93
CA THR A 150 -9.95 -8.29 -1.37
C THR A 150 -8.42 -8.28 -1.27
N GLY A 151 -7.84 -9.47 -1.19
CA GLY A 151 -6.39 -9.62 -1.12
C GLY A 151 -5.95 -11.06 -0.86
N VAL A 152 -4.64 -11.25 -0.78
CA VAL A 152 -4.02 -12.56 -0.54
C VAL A 152 -3.06 -12.46 0.64
N ALA A 153 -3.25 -13.34 1.62
CA ALA A 153 -2.36 -13.48 2.78
C ALA A 153 -1.44 -14.70 2.62
N ASN A 154 -0.28 -14.64 3.29
CA ASN A 154 0.72 -15.71 3.29
C ASN A 154 1.12 -16.14 1.87
N ILE A 155 1.40 -15.14 1.03
CA ILE A 155 1.93 -15.35 -0.32
C ILE A 155 3.20 -16.21 -0.21
N PRO A 156 3.33 -17.28 -1.01
CA PRO A 156 4.51 -18.13 -0.99
C PRO A 156 5.80 -17.31 -1.21
N ALA A 157 6.87 -17.68 -0.49
CA ALA A 157 8.17 -17.07 -0.72
C ALA A 157 8.61 -17.27 -2.17
N GLY A 158 9.07 -16.20 -2.79
CA GLY A 158 9.47 -16.18 -4.20
C GLY A 158 9.88 -14.77 -4.63
N THR A 159 10.16 -14.61 -5.91
CA THR A 159 10.48 -13.31 -6.51
C THR A 159 9.35 -12.93 -7.45
N MET A 160 8.83 -11.71 -7.29
CA MET A 160 7.84 -11.15 -8.21
C MET A 160 8.50 -10.06 -9.05
N PHE A 161 8.39 -10.18 -10.36
CA PHE A 161 8.82 -9.13 -11.29
C PHE A 161 7.60 -8.33 -11.72
N LEU A 162 7.51 -7.11 -11.20
CA LEU A 162 6.45 -6.18 -11.53
C LEU A 162 7.00 -5.19 -12.57
N SER A 163 6.56 -5.34 -13.81
CA SER A 163 7.02 -4.46 -14.88
C SER A 163 6.43 -3.06 -14.68
N VAL A 164 7.30 -2.08 -14.47
CA VAL A 164 6.95 -0.65 -14.48
C VAL A 164 7.47 -0.02 -15.77
N ASN A 165 6.64 0.78 -16.41
CA ASN A 165 6.99 1.54 -17.62
C ASN A 165 6.71 3.03 -17.42
N ASN A 166 7.25 3.86 -18.32
CA ASN A 166 7.05 5.31 -18.31
C ASN A 166 7.46 6.00 -17.01
N LEU A 167 8.53 5.54 -16.37
CA LEU A 167 9.11 6.23 -15.20
C LEU A 167 9.48 7.67 -15.59
N GLN A 168 8.86 8.64 -14.92
CA GLN A 168 9.10 10.05 -15.17
C GLN A 168 10.17 10.55 -14.19
N ALA A 169 11.39 10.73 -14.69
CA ALA A 169 12.53 11.14 -13.86
C ALA A 169 12.31 12.46 -13.09
N GLY A 170 11.44 13.34 -13.60
CA GLY A 170 11.08 14.60 -12.94
C GLY A 170 10.16 14.46 -11.73
N LEU A 171 9.48 13.33 -11.58
CA LEU A 171 8.62 13.03 -10.41
C LEU A 171 9.42 12.37 -9.29
N ILE A 172 10.57 11.77 -9.61
CA ILE A 172 11.46 11.25 -8.58
C ILE A 172 11.93 12.42 -7.71
N ASN A 173 11.71 12.30 -6.41
CA ASN A 173 12.08 13.27 -5.37
C ASN A 173 11.23 14.54 -5.29
N ASP A 174 10.05 14.60 -5.90
CA ASP A 174 9.16 15.76 -5.85
C ASP A 174 8.40 15.91 -4.52
N GLY A 175 8.44 14.89 -3.66
CA GLY A 175 7.75 14.87 -2.37
C GLY A 175 6.34 14.27 -2.44
N VAL A 176 5.91 13.84 -3.62
CA VAL A 176 4.71 13.03 -3.85
C VAL A 176 5.07 11.55 -3.72
N PRO A 177 4.22 10.74 -3.10
CA PRO A 177 4.43 9.29 -3.04
C PRO A 177 4.29 8.56 -4.43
N ASP A 178 5.28 7.77 -4.90
CA ASP A 178 5.21 6.98 -6.17
C ASP A 178 4.58 5.53 -6.14
N ILE A 179 4.85 4.71 -5.13
CA ILE A 179 4.46 3.31 -4.82
C ILE A 179 3.72 3.16 -3.48
N LEU A 180 2.42 2.93 -3.51
CA LEU A 180 1.66 2.66 -2.30
C LEU A 180 1.60 1.14 -2.01
N VAL A 181 2.39 0.62 -1.07
CA VAL A 181 2.42 -0.84 -0.80
C VAL A 181 1.45 -1.25 0.28
N THR A 182 0.36 -1.99 0.05
CA THR A 182 -0.66 -2.22 1.08
C THR A 182 -0.44 -3.51 1.88
N GLN A 183 -0.66 -3.46 3.19
CA GLN A 183 -0.69 -4.66 4.03
C GLN A 183 -2.11 -5.05 4.44
N PHE A 184 -2.52 -6.21 3.96
CA PHE A 184 -3.90 -6.71 3.96
C PHE A 184 -4.28 -7.52 5.20
N ALA A 185 -3.33 -8.26 5.77
CA ALA A 185 -3.51 -9.10 6.96
C ALA A 185 -2.58 -8.63 8.10
N ASP A 186 -2.62 -9.30 9.25
CA ASP A 186 -1.70 -8.99 10.35
C ASP A 186 -0.24 -9.26 9.93
N PRO A 187 0.68 -8.31 10.13
CA PRO A 187 2.07 -8.50 9.78
C PRO A 187 2.77 -9.46 10.75
N SER A 188 3.80 -10.15 10.26
CA SER A 188 4.72 -10.90 11.12
C SER A 188 5.82 -9.99 11.67
N SER A 189 6.65 -10.50 12.59
CA SER A 189 7.85 -9.79 13.07
C SER A 189 9.01 -9.74 12.06
N ARG A 190 8.83 -10.30 10.86
CA ARG A 190 9.81 -10.23 9.78
C ARG A 190 9.70 -8.89 9.05
N ASN A 191 10.84 -8.43 8.54
CA ASN A 191 10.90 -7.22 7.72
C ASN A 191 10.49 -7.56 6.29
N ASP A 192 9.78 -6.65 5.65
CA ASP A 192 9.65 -6.62 4.20
C ASP A 192 10.78 -5.80 3.60
N ARG A 193 11.36 -6.25 2.49
CA ARG A 193 12.39 -5.52 1.77
C ARG A 193 11.88 -5.13 0.38
N TYR A 194 11.94 -3.84 0.09
CA TYR A 194 11.60 -3.27 -1.21
C TYR A 194 12.86 -2.73 -1.89
N GLU A 195 13.08 -3.11 -3.15
CA GLU A 195 14.20 -2.61 -3.95
C GLU A 195 13.85 -2.65 -5.44
N PHE A 196 14.47 -1.76 -6.21
CA PHE A 196 14.43 -1.84 -7.67
C PHE A 196 15.59 -2.68 -8.18
N THR A 197 15.36 -3.44 -9.24
CA THR A 197 16.40 -4.22 -9.93
C THR A 197 16.44 -3.88 -11.42
N ASP A 198 17.60 -4.07 -12.04
CA ASP A 198 17.72 -4.06 -13.50
C ASP A 198 17.16 -5.37 -14.10
N ILE A 199 17.18 -5.48 -15.43
CA ILE A 199 16.68 -6.66 -16.13
C ILE A 199 17.44 -7.97 -15.79
N ASN A 200 18.64 -7.86 -15.24
CA ASN A 200 19.46 -8.99 -14.82
C ASN A 200 19.31 -9.32 -13.32
N GLY A 201 18.42 -8.61 -12.61
CA GLY A 201 18.20 -8.78 -11.18
C GLY A 201 19.21 -8.06 -10.28
N ASN A 202 20.08 -7.20 -10.83
CA ASN A 202 20.99 -6.41 -10.00
C ASN A 202 20.27 -5.23 -9.38
N ARG A 203 20.45 -4.98 -8.08
CA ARG A 203 19.83 -3.84 -7.40
C ARG A 203 20.23 -2.50 -8.03
N VAL A 204 19.23 -1.67 -8.32
CA VAL A 204 19.37 -0.28 -8.75
C VAL A 204 19.02 0.63 -7.57
N GLY A 205 20.01 1.36 -7.05
CA GLY A 205 19.83 2.25 -5.90
C GLY A 205 19.88 1.53 -4.55
N ASN A 206 19.00 1.93 -3.63
CA ASN A 206 18.94 1.44 -2.25
C ASN A 206 17.76 0.48 -2.05
N SER A 207 17.88 -0.40 -1.07
CA SER A 207 16.76 -1.17 -0.53
C SER A 207 16.15 -0.46 0.66
N LEU A 208 14.85 -0.67 0.89
CA LEU A 208 14.12 -0.23 2.08
C LEU A 208 13.64 -1.45 2.85
N ASP A 209 14.08 -1.57 4.11
CA ASP A 209 13.55 -2.56 5.04
C ASP A 209 12.42 -1.93 5.86
N VAL A 210 11.23 -2.54 5.84
CA VAL A 210 10.05 -2.07 6.54
C VAL A 210 9.67 -3.09 7.60
N VAL A 211 9.58 -2.62 8.84
CA VAL A 211 9.05 -3.40 9.97
C VAL A 211 7.59 -3.00 10.16
N LEU A 212 6.68 -3.72 9.52
CA LEU A 212 5.26 -3.36 9.50
C LEU A 212 4.62 -3.33 10.90
N THR A 213 5.16 -4.09 11.86
CA THR A 213 4.70 -4.07 13.27
C THR A 213 4.99 -2.76 14.00
N ASN A 214 5.87 -1.90 13.46
CA ASN A 214 6.17 -0.59 14.04
C ASN A 214 5.28 0.53 13.47
N ILE A 215 4.41 0.21 12.52
CA ILE A 215 3.48 1.16 11.93
C ILE A 215 2.12 0.95 12.59
N SER A 216 1.42 2.03 12.92
CA SER A 216 0.05 1.95 13.43
C SER A 216 -0.93 1.72 12.29
N PRO A 217 -1.90 0.79 12.42
CA PRO A 217 -2.90 0.58 11.38
C PRO A 217 -3.79 1.81 11.25
N VAL A 218 -4.09 2.21 10.02
CA VAL A 218 -5.03 3.32 9.77
C VAL A 218 -6.49 2.87 9.81
N GLY A 219 -6.77 1.58 9.67
CA GLY A 219 -8.11 1.02 9.67
C GLY A 219 -8.11 -0.51 9.82
N ASN A 220 -9.26 -1.04 10.19
CA ASN A 220 -9.54 -2.47 10.29
C ASN A 220 -10.76 -2.81 9.45
N TRP A 221 -10.83 -4.04 8.98
CA TRP A 221 -11.91 -4.57 8.15
C TRP A 221 -12.35 -5.94 8.69
N VAL A 222 -13.46 -6.47 8.19
CA VAL A 222 -13.96 -7.81 8.53
C VAL A 222 -13.90 -8.67 7.27
N ALA A 223 -13.28 -9.84 7.39
CA ALA A 223 -12.94 -10.66 6.25
C ALA A 223 -13.20 -12.14 6.52
N ASP A 224 -13.57 -12.85 5.45
CA ASP A 224 -13.51 -14.30 5.36
C ASP A 224 -12.25 -14.73 4.63
N PHE A 225 -11.63 -15.80 5.11
CA PHE A 225 -10.39 -16.35 4.56
C PHE A 225 -10.59 -17.77 4.05
N PHE A 226 -10.25 -17.98 2.78
CA PHE A 226 -10.38 -19.25 2.08
C PHE A 226 -9.02 -19.80 1.72
N GLU A 227 -8.85 -21.13 1.76
CA GLU A 227 -7.59 -21.75 1.31
C GLU A 227 -7.44 -21.60 -0.20
N ALA A 228 -6.28 -21.13 -0.67
CA ALA A 228 -6.01 -21.04 -2.09
C ALA A 228 -5.76 -22.43 -2.74
N THR A 229 -5.40 -23.44 -1.95
CA THR A 229 -5.18 -24.83 -2.41
C THR A 229 -6.43 -25.63 -2.62
N GLY A 230 -7.52 -25.31 -1.92
CA GLY A 230 -8.85 -25.86 -2.19
C GLY A 230 -9.45 -26.80 -1.21
#